data_AF-A0A8I3N5I5-F1
#
_entry.id   AF-A0A8I3N5I5-F1
#
_cell.length_a   1.000
_cell.length_b   1.000
_cell.length_c   1.000
_cell.angle_alpha   90.00
_cell.angle_beta   90.00
_cell.angle_gamma   90.00
#
_symmetry.space_group_name_H-M   'P 1'
#
loop_
_entity.id
_entity.type
_entity.pdbx_description
1 polymer ?
#
loop_
_entity_poly.entity_id
_entity_poly.type
_entity_poly.pdbx_seq_one_letter_code
_entity_poly.pdbx_strand_id
1 'polypeptide(L)'
;MNILAPVRRDRVLAELPQCLRKEAALHVHKDFHPRVTCACQEHRTGTVGFKISKVIVVGDLSVGKTCLINRFCKDTFDKNYKATIGVDFEMERFEVLGIPFSLQLWDTAGQERFKCIASTYYRGAQAIIIVFNLNDVASLEHTKQWLADALKENDPSSVLLFLVGSKKDLSTPAQYLLMEKDALKVAQEMKAEYWAVSSLTGENVREFFFRVAALTFEATVLAELEKSGARRIGDVVRIHSDDSNLYLTARKKKPTCCP
;
A
#
# COMPACT_ATOMS: atom_id res chain seq x y z
N MET A 1 5.43 17.84 24.63
CA MET A 1 6.05 16.61 24.10
C MET A 1 4.95 15.60 23.84
N ASN A 2 4.49 15.45 22.59
CA ASN A 2 3.54 14.40 22.23
C ASN A 2 4.31 13.09 22.13
N ILE A 3 4.49 12.41 23.26
CA ILE A 3 5.06 11.07 23.30
C ILE A 3 3.98 10.15 22.72
N LEU A 4 4.08 9.87 21.42
CA LEU A 4 3.29 8.84 20.78
C LEU A 4 3.51 7.54 21.56
N ALA A 5 2.42 6.85 21.90
CA ALA A 5 2.50 5.55 22.58
C ALA A 5 3.48 4.62 21.86
N PRO A 6 4.33 3.87 22.61
CA PRO A 6 5.35 3.02 22.03
C PRO A 6 4.74 1.95 21.11
N VAL A 7 5.46 1.65 20.02
CA VAL A 7 5.09 0.56 19.10
C VAL A 7 4.98 -0.74 19.89
N ARG A 8 3.95 -1.54 19.61
CA ARG A 8 3.81 -2.85 20.27
C ARG A 8 5.02 -3.72 19.90
N ARG A 9 5.57 -4.46 20.86
CA ARG A 9 6.77 -5.30 20.64
C ARG A 9 6.58 -6.33 19.51
N ASP A 10 5.33 -6.75 19.28
CA ASP A 10 4.98 -7.70 18.24
C ASP A 10 4.86 -7.05 16.84
N ARG A 11 5.10 -5.74 16.69
CA ARG A 11 5.03 -4.96 15.43
C ARG A 11 6.39 -4.43 14.96
N VAL A 12 7.47 -5.07 15.42
CA VAL A 12 8.85 -4.77 14.98
C VAL A 12 9.24 -5.74 13.86
N LEU A 13 9.64 -5.19 12.72
CA LEU A 13 10.03 -5.92 11.51
C LEU A 13 11.50 -5.67 11.21
N ALA A 14 12.36 -6.63 11.57
CA ALA A 14 13.79 -6.61 11.25
C ALA A 14 14.10 -7.30 9.92
N GLU A 15 13.24 -8.22 9.49
CA GLU A 15 13.38 -9.02 8.27
C GLU A 15 12.12 -8.89 7.41
N LEU A 16 12.26 -9.15 6.11
CA LEU A 16 11.15 -9.10 5.17
C LEU A 16 10.28 -10.37 5.35
N PRO A 17 9.00 -10.25 5.73
CA PRO A 17 8.13 -11.41 5.89
C PRO A 17 7.99 -12.17 4.58
N GLN A 18 7.93 -13.50 4.66
CA GLN A 18 7.79 -14.36 3.48
C GLN A 18 6.39 -14.27 2.88
N CYS A 19 6.31 -14.44 1.56
CA CYS A 19 5.05 -14.64 0.86
C CYS A 19 4.43 -15.99 1.22
N LEU A 20 3.11 -16.11 1.11
CA LEU A 20 2.41 -17.36 1.36
C LEU A 20 2.80 -18.47 0.36
N ARG A 21 2.98 -18.10 -0.91
CA ARG A 21 3.38 -18.99 -2.01
C ARG A 21 4.39 -18.28 -2.89
N LYS A 22 5.45 -18.99 -3.29
CA LYS A 22 6.48 -18.43 -4.17
C LYS A 22 5.96 -18.15 -5.57
N GLU A 23 5.03 -18.98 -6.03
CA GLU A 23 4.36 -18.89 -7.34
C GLU A 23 3.42 -17.68 -7.43
N ALA A 24 3.05 -17.11 -6.28
CA ALA A 24 2.15 -15.98 -6.17
C ALA A 24 2.82 -14.69 -5.69
N ALA A 25 4.14 -14.71 -5.51
CA ALA A 25 4.90 -13.59 -4.98
C ALA A 25 5.51 -12.78 -6.12
N LEU A 26 5.17 -11.50 -6.18
CA LEU A 26 5.80 -10.55 -7.10
C LEU A 26 7.19 -10.17 -6.61
N HIS A 27 7.38 -10.16 -5.29
CA HIS A 27 8.65 -9.85 -4.63
C HIS A 27 9.24 -11.12 -4.02
N VAL A 28 10.11 -11.79 -4.78
CA VAL A 28 10.71 -13.09 -4.40
C VAL A 28 11.95 -12.93 -3.49
N HIS A 29 12.41 -11.69 -3.29
CA HIS A 29 13.56 -11.40 -2.43
C HIS A 29 13.28 -11.81 -0.98
N LYS A 30 14.30 -12.38 -0.33
CA LYS A 30 14.24 -12.82 1.08
C LYS A 30 14.49 -11.68 2.06
N ASP A 31 15.17 -10.64 1.60
CA ASP A 31 15.65 -9.53 2.42
C ASP A 31 15.19 -8.20 1.81
N PHE A 32 15.17 -7.15 2.64
CA PHE A 32 14.96 -5.80 2.16
C PHE A 32 16.04 -5.39 1.16
N HIS A 33 15.66 -4.53 0.21
CA HIS A 33 16.52 -4.01 -0.84
C HIS A 33 17.77 -3.34 -0.20
N PRO A 34 19.01 -3.63 -0.66
CA PRO A 34 20.23 -3.15 -0.01
C PRO A 34 20.29 -1.62 0.17
N ARG A 35 19.79 -0.87 -0.81
CA ARG A 35 19.66 0.60 -0.72
C ARG A 35 18.76 1.06 0.44
N VAL A 36 17.68 0.33 0.73
CA VAL A 36 16.77 0.64 1.83
C VAL A 36 17.44 0.34 3.17
N THR A 37 18.06 -0.83 3.29
CA THR A 37 18.82 -1.21 4.50
C THR A 37 19.94 -0.20 4.80
N CYS A 38 20.73 0.17 3.79
CA CYS A 38 21.78 1.18 3.90
C CYS A 38 21.20 2.55 4.33
N ALA A 39 20.11 3.01 3.69
CA ALA A 39 19.48 4.28 4.03
C ALA A 39 18.95 4.31 5.47
N CYS A 40 18.38 3.19 5.96
CA CYS A 40 17.90 3.08 7.34
C CYS A 40 19.06 3.10 8.35
N GLN A 41 20.14 2.36 8.09
CA GLN A 41 21.33 2.32 8.95
C GLN A 41 22.02 3.69 9.06
N GLU A 42 22.17 4.37 7.92
CA GLU A 42 22.82 5.70 7.85
C GLU A 42 21.90 6.83 8.35
N HIS A 43 20.66 6.54 8.79
CA HIS A 43 19.63 7.53 9.11
C HIS A 43 19.40 8.56 7.98
N ARG A 44 19.64 8.14 6.73
CA ARG A 44 19.58 8.98 5.51
C ARG A 44 18.22 8.93 4.79
N THR A 45 17.18 8.42 5.44
CA THR A 45 15.84 8.22 4.85
C THR A 45 15.06 9.51 4.55
N GLY A 46 15.71 10.66 4.30
CA GLY A 46 15.06 11.97 4.35
C GLY A 46 14.65 12.33 5.78
N THR A 47 13.99 13.48 5.99
CA THR A 47 13.54 13.97 7.31
C THR A 47 13.09 12.79 8.16
N VAL A 48 13.74 12.58 9.32
CA VAL A 48 13.50 11.48 10.28
C VAL A 48 12.08 11.62 10.83
N GLY A 49 11.13 11.30 9.98
CA GLY A 49 9.72 11.58 10.10
C GLY A 49 8.99 10.27 9.97
N PHE A 50 8.03 10.10 10.86
CA PHE A 50 7.04 9.04 10.85
C PHE A 50 6.54 8.77 9.43
N LYS A 51 6.90 7.61 8.86
CA LYS A 51 6.49 7.22 7.50
C LYS A 51 5.11 6.58 7.55
N ILE A 52 4.25 6.95 6.62
CA ILE A 52 2.87 6.45 6.58
C ILE A 52 2.57 5.92 5.18
N SER A 53 1.98 4.74 5.10
CA SER A 53 1.40 4.22 3.87
C SER A 53 -0.10 3.99 4.03
N LYS A 54 -0.85 4.54 3.08
CA LYS A 54 -2.28 4.34 2.91
C LYS A 54 -2.55 3.04 2.17
N VAL A 55 -3.43 2.24 2.75
CA VAL A 55 -3.87 0.96 2.23
C VAL A 55 -5.39 1.00 2.16
N ILE A 56 -5.95 0.73 0.99
CA ILE A 56 -7.40 0.61 0.82
C ILE A 56 -7.78 -0.87 0.72
N VAL A 57 -8.87 -1.24 1.40
CA VAL A 57 -9.39 -2.61 1.38
C VAL A 57 -10.73 -2.60 0.66
N VAL A 58 -10.81 -3.30 -0.47
CA VAL A 58 -11.96 -3.33 -1.39
C VAL A 58 -12.42 -4.76 -1.65
N GLY A 59 -13.64 -4.92 -2.15
CA GLY A 59 -14.25 -6.24 -2.40
C GLY A 59 -15.74 -6.25 -2.04
N ASP A 60 -16.41 -7.34 -2.35
CA ASP A 60 -17.87 -7.46 -2.21
C ASP A 60 -18.37 -7.31 -0.78
N LEU A 61 -19.69 -7.14 -0.64
CA LEU A 61 -20.36 -7.17 0.65
C LEU A 61 -20.14 -8.53 1.33
N SER A 62 -19.97 -8.52 2.65
CA SER A 62 -19.85 -9.73 3.49
C SER A 62 -18.65 -10.65 3.24
N VAL A 63 -17.71 -10.31 2.34
CA VAL A 63 -16.50 -11.12 2.12
C VAL A 63 -15.61 -11.16 3.37
N GLY A 64 -15.55 -10.09 4.17
CA GLY A 64 -14.85 -10.09 5.46
C GLY A 64 -13.78 -9.01 5.63
N LYS A 65 -13.82 -7.92 4.86
CA LYS A 65 -12.87 -6.79 4.93
C LYS A 65 -12.73 -6.20 6.35
N THR A 66 -13.85 -5.83 6.95
CA THR A 66 -13.90 -5.29 8.32
C THR A 66 -13.38 -6.30 9.35
N CYS A 67 -13.76 -7.58 9.22
CA CYS A 67 -13.28 -8.64 10.12
C CYS A 67 -11.78 -8.86 9.98
N LEU A 68 -11.23 -8.74 8.77
CA LEU A 68 -9.80 -8.87 8.51
C LEU A 68 -9.01 -7.74 9.19
N ILE A 69 -9.45 -6.50 9.04
CA ILE A 69 -8.83 -5.33 9.68
C ILE A 69 -8.95 -5.42 11.21
N ASN A 70 -10.14 -5.72 11.73
CA ASN A 70 -10.37 -5.83 13.17
C ASN A 70 -9.57 -6.98 13.81
N ARG A 71 -9.47 -8.12 13.11
CA ARG A 71 -8.62 -9.23 13.58
C ARG A 71 -7.17 -8.80 13.67
N PHE A 72 -6.68 -8.01 12.73
CA PHE A 72 -5.29 -7.56 12.76
C PHE A 72 -5.00 -6.48 13.82
N CYS A 73 -5.82 -5.42 13.87
CA CYS A 73 -5.55 -4.24 14.71
C CYS A 73 -5.97 -4.47 16.17
N LYS A 74 -7.12 -5.12 16.37
CA LYS A 74 -7.79 -5.25 17.68
C LYS A 74 -7.73 -6.66 18.24
N ASP A 75 -7.28 -7.64 17.45
CA ASP A 75 -7.36 -9.07 17.77
C ASP A 75 -8.79 -9.51 18.17
N THR A 76 -9.78 -8.96 17.46
CA THR A 76 -11.20 -9.26 17.70
C THR A 76 -11.88 -9.81 16.45
N PHE A 77 -12.91 -10.63 16.67
CA PHE A 77 -13.79 -11.11 15.62
C PHE A 77 -15.23 -11.09 16.12
N ASP A 78 -16.07 -10.29 15.47
CA ASP A 78 -17.51 -10.24 15.74
C ASP A 78 -18.25 -11.12 14.71
N LYS A 79 -19.05 -12.06 15.22
CA LYS A 79 -19.92 -12.93 14.39
C LYS A 79 -21.14 -12.18 13.89
N ASN A 80 -21.55 -11.12 14.57
CA ASN A 80 -22.72 -10.34 14.20
C ASN A 80 -22.35 -9.42 13.05
N TYR A 81 -22.71 -9.85 11.84
CA TYR A 81 -22.48 -9.05 10.64
C TYR A 81 -23.19 -7.70 10.74
N LYS A 82 -22.40 -6.63 10.66
CA LYS A 82 -22.89 -5.27 10.46
C LYS A 82 -22.26 -4.74 9.18
N ALA A 83 -23.10 -4.30 8.24
CA ALA A 83 -22.59 -3.70 7.00
C ALA A 83 -21.87 -2.38 7.32
N THR A 84 -20.65 -2.22 6.80
CA THR A 84 -19.93 -0.95 6.86
C THR A 84 -20.71 0.11 6.08
N ILE A 85 -21.07 1.20 6.75
CA ILE A 85 -21.71 2.35 6.13
C ILE A 85 -20.62 3.35 5.79
N GLY A 86 -20.40 3.62 4.50
CA GLY A 86 -19.35 4.52 4.04
C GLY A 86 -17.95 3.89 4.13
N VAL A 87 -17.07 4.52 4.91
CA VAL A 87 -15.65 4.12 5.04
C VAL A 87 -15.22 4.24 6.50
N ASP A 88 -14.53 3.21 7.01
CA ASP A 88 -13.92 3.20 8.34
C ASP A 88 -12.40 3.27 8.23
N PHE A 89 -11.75 3.76 9.28
CA PHE A 89 -10.32 4.05 9.30
C PHE A 89 -9.65 3.48 10.54
N GLU A 90 -8.61 2.68 10.33
CA GLU A 90 -7.74 2.17 11.38
C GLU A 90 -6.28 2.52 11.09
N MET A 91 -5.53 2.87 12.14
CA MET A 91 -4.10 3.15 12.03
C MET A 91 -3.31 2.14 12.85
N GLU A 92 -2.47 1.35 12.19
CA GLU A 92 -1.56 0.41 12.87
C GLU A 92 -0.11 0.91 12.78
N ARG A 93 0.57 0.95 13.92
CA ARG A 93 1.98 1.37 14.02
C ARG A 93 2.93 0.19 13.99
N PHE A 94 4.04 0.39 13.29
CA PHE A 94 5.14 -0.56 13.14
C PHE A 94 6.47 0.12 13.39
N GLU A 95 7.49 -0.70 13.60
CA GLU A 95 8.89 -0.30 13.50
C GLU A 95 9.54 -1.22 12.46
N VAL A 96 9.98 -0.66 11.34
CA VAL A 96 10.60 -1.43 10.24
C VAL A 96 12.04 -1.01 10.11
N LEU A 97 12.98 -1.94 10.28
CA LEU A 97 14.42 -1.65 10.29
C LEU A 97 14.81 -0.53 11.28
N GLY A 98 14.16 -0.48 12.45
CA GLY A 98 14.37 0.55 13.46
C GLY A 98 13.71 1.90 13.16
N ILE A 99 12.98 2.01 12.04
CA ILE A 99 12.31 3.25 11.62
C ILE A 99 10.81 3.19 11.96
N PRO A 100 10.25 4.20 12.65
CA PRO A 100 8.81 4.30 12.90
C PRO A 100 8.01 4.39 11.60
N PHE A 101 7.05 3.48 11.44
CA PHE A 101 6.20 3.36 10.26
C PHE A 101 4.74 3.15 10.67
N SER A 102 3.79 3.51 9.82
CA SER A 102 2.37 3.24 10.08
C SER A 102 1.59 2.93 8.83
N LEU A 103 0.69 1.97 8.96
CA LEU A 103 -0.33 1.68 7.96
C LEU A 103 -1.61 2.42 8.32
N GLN A 104 -2.16 3.11 7.34
CA GLN A 104 -3.52 3.63 7.36
C GLN A 104 -4.41 2.67 6.59
N LEU A 105 -5.23 1.91 7.30
CA LEU A 105 -6.14 0.91 6.74
C LEU A 105 -7.51 1.55 6.54
N TRP A 106 -7.94 1.67 5.30
CA TRP A 106 -9.23 2.22 4.92
C TRP A 106 -10.18 1.08 4.57
N ASP A 107 -11.10 0.75 5.48
CA ASP A 107 -12.16 -0.25 5.26
C ASP A 107 -13.30 0.38 4.46
N THR A 108 -13.60 -0.18 3.30
CA THR A 108 -14.62 0.39 2.40
C THR A 108 -15.91 -0.43 2.46
N ALA A 109 -17.06 0.24 2.35
CA ALA A 109 -18.32 -0.44 2.17
C ALA A 109 -18.30 -1.30 0.89
N GLY A 110 -18.57 -2.60 1.03
CA GLY A 110 -18.65 -3.52 -0.12
C GLY A 110 -19.94 -3.43 -0.92
N GLN A 111 -20.85 -2.52 -0.55
CA GLN A 111 -22.13 -2.36 -1.23
C GLN A 111 -21.98 -1.40 -2.41
N GLU A 112 -22.46 -1.84 -3.57
CA GLU A 112 -22.53 -1.11 -4.82
C GLU A 112 -23.15 0.29 -4.69
N ARG A 113 -24.18 0.44 -3.86
CA ARG A 113 -24.86 1.72 -3.58
C ARG A 113 -23.95 2.76 -2.90
N PHE A 114 -22.88 2.33 -2.25
CA PHE A 114 -21.92 3.22 -1.58
C PHE A 114 -20.58 3.34 -2.32
N LYS A 115 -20.42 2.69 -3.49
CA LYS A 115 -19.18 2.73 -4.28
C LYS A 115 -18.75 4.16 -4.63
N CYS A 116 -19.68 5.03 -5.00
CA CYS A 116 -19.35 6.43 -5.33
C CYS A 116 -18.85 7.23 -4.11
N ILE A 117 -19.26 6.87 -2.91
CA ILE A 117 -18.76 7.50 -1.68
C ILE A 117 -17.38 6.94 -1.34
N ALA A 118 -17.19 5.62 -1.50
CA ALA A 118 -15.91 4.95 -1.26
C ALA A 118 -14.81 5.42 -2.22
N SER A 119 -15.13 5.68 -3.49
CA SER A 119 -14.13 6.05 -4.51
C SER A 119 -13.38 7.35 -4.20
N THR A 120 -14.03 8.32 -3.53
CA THR A 120 -13.36 9.55 -3.07
C THR A 120 -12.18 9.26 -2.11
N TYR A 121 -12.21 8.13 -1.42
CA TYR A 121 -11.16 7.71 -0.49
C TYR A 121 -10.07 6.87 -1.14
N TYR A 122 -10.19 6.50 -2.43
CA TYR A 122 -9.21 5.62 -3.07
C TYR A 122 -7.89 6.33 -3.40
N ARG A 123 -7.93 7.64 -3.65
CA ARG A 123 -6.79 8.41 -4.14
C ARG A 123 -5.58 8.31 -3.22
N GLY A 124 -4.41 8.07 -3.83
CA GLY A 124 -3.11 8.09 -3.17
C GLY A 124 -2.86 6.88 -2.29
N ALA A 125 -3.46 5.73 -2.60
CA ALA A 125 -3.14 4.48 -1.95
C ALA A 125 -1.74 4.00 -2.38
N GLN A 126 -0.94 3.50 -1.43
CA GLN A 126 0.31 2.81 -1.70
C GLN A 126 0.09 1.30 -1.86
N ALA A 127 -1.00 0.77 -1.30
CA ALA A 127 -1.43 -0.60 -1.53
C ALA A 127 -2.95 -0.73 -1.64
N ILE A 128 -3.39 -1.68 -2.46
CA ILE A 128 -4.79 -2.07 -2.61
C ILE A 128 -4.90 -3.55 -2.22
N ILE A 129 -5.75 -3.83 -1.25
CA ILE A 129 -6.10 -5.18 -0.82
C ILE A 129 -7.50 -5.49 -1.38
N ILE A 130 -7.56 -6.43 -2.32
CA ILE A 130 -8.81 -6.90 -2.91
C ILE A 130 -9.21 -8.21 -2.23
N VAL A 131 -10.30 -8.19 -1.48
CA VAL A 131 -10.76 -9.33 -0.67
C VAL A 131 -11.93 -10.02 -1.36
N PHE A 132 -11.86 -11.34 -1.45
CA PHE A 132 -12.97 -12.21 -1.87
C PHE A 132 -13.18 -13.34 -0.85
N ASN A 133 -14.29 -14.06 -0.95
CA ASN A 133 -14.58 -15.20 -0.09
C ASN A 133 -14.17 -16.50 -0.80
N LEU A 134 -13.35 -17.32 -0.15
CA LEU A 134 -12.86 -18.60 -0.71
C LEU A 134 -13.97 -19.61 -1.05
N ASN A 135 -15.19 -19.38 -0.56
CA ASN A 135 -16.34 -20.24 -0.78
C ASN A 135 -17.35 -19.63 -1.76
N ASP A 136 -17.00 -18.53 -2.44
CA ASP A 136 -17.86 -17.81 -3.36
C ASP A 136 -17.10 -17.42 -4.63
N VAL A 137 -17.33 -18.17 -5.71
CA VAL A 137 -16.68 -17.98 -7.02
C VAL A 137 -17.02 -16.63 -7.63
N ALA A 138 -18.27 -16.16 -7.48
CA ALA A 138 -18.68 -14.87 -8.04
C ALA A 138 -17.89 -13.71 -7.38
N SER A 139 -17.65 -13.82 -6.06
CA SER A 139 -16.83 -12.83 -5.35
C SER A 139 -15.39 -12.76 -5.88
N LEU A 140 -14.84 -13.87 -6.37
CA LEU A 140 -13.52 -13.89 -7.04
C LEU A 140 -13.58 -13.21 -8.41
N GLU A 141 -14.61 -13.47 -9.21
CA GLU A 141 -14.76 -12.84 -10.53
C GLU A 141 -14.90 -11.32 -10.43
N HIS A 142 -15.66 -10.83 -9.44
CA HIS A 142 -15.85 -9.40 -9.20
C HIS A 142 -14.57 -8.66 -8.77
N THR A 143 -13.52 -9.36 -8.31
CA THR A 143 -12.25 -8.72 -7.90
C THR A 143 -11.61 -7.90 -9.02
N LYS A 144 -11.77 -8.33 -10.28
CA LYS A 144 -11.29 -7.61 -11.46
C LYS A 144 -11.95 -6.24 -11.59
N GLN A 145 -13.26 -6.18 -11.37
CA GLN A 145 -14.02 -4.93 -11.40
C GLN A 145 -13.60 -4.01 -10.25
N TRP A 146 -13.43 -4.56 -9.03
CA TRP A 146 -12.95 -3.80 -7.89
C TRP A 146 -11.57 -3.19 -8.11
N LEU A 147 -10.65 -3.96 -8.71
CA LEU A 147 -9.34 -3.44 -9.09
C LEU A 147 -9.45 -2.33 -10.13
N ALA A 148 -10.24 -2.54 -11.19
CA ALA A 148 -10.43 -1.53 -12.22
C ALA A 148 -10.98 -0.21 -11.65
N ASP A 149 -11.93 -0.29 -10.72
CA ASP A 149 -12.48 0.89 -10.05
C ASP A 149 -11.46 1.57 -9.12
N ALA A 150 -10.65 0.79 -8.39
CA ALA A 150 -9.62 1.33 -7.52
C ALA A 150 -8.47 2.00 -8.29
N LEU A 151 -8.11 1.47 -9.46
CA LEU A 151 -7.06 2.01 -10.33
C LEU A 151 -7.48 3.27 -11.11
N LYS A 152 -8.78 3.60 -11.19
CA LYS A 152 -9.21 4.90 -11.77
C LYS A 152 -8.65 6.08 -10.99
N GLU A 153 -8.43 5.91 -9.69
CA GLU A 153 -8.00 6.96 -8.76
C GLU A 153 -6.52 6.84 -8.34
N ASN A 154 -5.79 5.85 -8.86
CA ASN A 154 -4.42 5.54 -8.45
C ASN A 154 -3.53 5.17 -9.65
N ASP A 155 -2.24 5.51 -9.59
CA ASP A 155 -1.28 5.14 -10.64
C ASP A 155 -0.90 3.65 -10.50
N PRO A 156 -1.25 2.79 -11.48
CA PRO A 156 -0.98 1.35 -11.41
C PRO A 156 0.50 0.99 -11.26
N SER A 157 1.42 1.87 -11.65
CA SER A 157 2.87 1.63 -11.54
C SER A 157 3.42 1.84 -10.13
N SER A 158 2.66 2.51 -9.27
CA SER A 158 3.11 2.95 -7.94
C SER A 158 2.44 2.21 -6.77
N VAL A 159 1.48 1.33 -7.07
CA VAL A 159 0.59 0.72 -6.08
C VAL A 159 0.87 -0.77 -5.97
N LEU A 160 1.05 -1.26 -4.75
CA LEU A 160 1.15 -2.68 -4.48
C LEU A 160 -0.23 -3.33 -4.44
N LEU A 161 -0.41 -4.43 -5.17
CA LEU A 161 -1.68 -5.13 -5.26
C LEU A 161 -1.64 -6.45 -4.50
N PHE A 162 -2.68 -6.71 -3.71
CA PHE A 162 -2.84 -7.96 -2.96
C PHE A 162 -4.23 -8.54 -3.22
N LEU A 163 -4.28 -9.83 -3.58
CA LEU A 163 -5.53 -10.58 -3.70
C LEU A 163 -5.69 -11.48 -2.47
N VAL A 164 -6.77 -11.32 -1.71
CA VAL A 164 -6.96 -12.00 -0.43
C VAL A 164 -8.20 -12.86 -0.45
N GLY A 165 -8.00 -14.18 -0.39
CA GLY A 165 -9.06 -15.16 -0.15
C GLY A 165 -9.34 -15.28 1.35
N SER A 166 -10.50 -14.81 1.78
CA SER A 166 -10.94 -14.82 3.18
C SER A 166 -11.82 -16.03 3.50
N LYS A 167 -12.12 -16.23 4.79
CA LYS A 167 -12.95 -17.33 5.34
C LYS A 167 -12.41 -18.72 5.01
N LYS A 168 -11.08 -18.87 5.03
CA LYS A 168 -10.41 -20.15 4.78
C LYS A 168 -10.88 -21.26 5.71
N ASP A 169 -11.26 -20.91 6.93
CA ASP A 169 -11.83 -21.81 7.94
C ASP A 169 -13.10 -22.54 7.51
N LEU A 170 -13.84 -22.00 6.54
CA LEU A 170 -15.07 -22.62 6.02
C LEU A 170 -14.81 -23.57 4.85
N SER A 171 -13.61 -23.57 4.29
CA SER A 171 -13.27 -24.38 3.12
C SER A 171 -12.63 -25.70 3.53
N THR A 172 -13.13 -26.81 2.99
CA THR A 172 -12.40 -28.08 3.08
C THR A 172 -11.08 -28.02 2.31
N PRO A 173 -10.07 -28.84 2.62
CA PRO A 173 -8.80 -28.85 1.87
C PRO A 173 -8.96 -29.03 0.36
N ALA A 174 -9.92 -29.84 -0.06
CA ALA A 174 -10.21 -30.08 -1.49
C ALA A 174 -10.85 -28.85 -2.16
N GLN A 175 -11.82 -28.21 -1.52
CA GLN A 175 -12.45 -26.98 -2.03
C GLN A 175 -11.45 -25.82 -2.09
N TYR A 176 -10.63 -25.68 -1.05
CA TYR A 176 -9.56 -24.68 -1.00
C TYR A 176 -8.59 -24.85 -2.17
N LEU A 177 -8.13 -26.08 -2.45
CA LEU A 177 -7.18 -26.32 -3.53
C LEU A 177 -7.74 -25.93 -4.91
N LEU A 178 -9.04 -26.20 -5.14
CA LEU A 178 -9.70 -25.81 -6.39
C LEU A 178 -9.78 -24.29 -6.52
N MET A 179 -10.24 -23.61 -5.46
CA MET A 179 -10.34 -22.15 -5.44
C MET A 179 -8.96 -21.47 -5.52
N GLU A 180 -7.95 -22.01 -4.83
CA GLU A 180 -6.57 -21.51 -4.84
C GLU A 180 -6.02 -21.50 -6.27
N LYS A 181 -6.27 -22.55 -7.06
CA LYS A 181 -5.83 -22.62 -8.46
C LYS A 181 -6.40 -21.49 -9.32
N ASP A 182 -7.67 -21.16 -9.16
CA ASP A 182 -8.31 -20.10 -9.94
C ASP A 182 -7.93 -18.71 -9.42
N ALA A 183 -7.84 -18.55 -8.10
CA ALA A 183 -7.36 -17.32 -7.47
C ALA A 183 -5.91 -16.99 -7.88
N LEU A 184 -5.03 -17.98 -8.02
CA LEU A 184 -3.66 -17.79 -8.50
C LEU A 184 -3.62 -17.27 -9.94
N LYS A 185 -4.48 -17.78 -10.84
CA LYS A 185 -4.57 -17.26 -12.21
C LYS A 185 -5.02 -15.80 -12.21
N VAL A 186 -6.06 -15.49 -11.44
CA VAL A 186 -6.57 -14.11 -11.31
C VAL A 186 -5.51 -13.18 -10.73
N ALA A 187 -4.78 -13.63 -9.70
CA ALA A 187 -3.67 -12.87 -9.11
C ALA A 187 -2.56 -12.59 -10.12
N GLN A 188 -2.18 -13.56 -10.94
CA GLN A 188 -1.18 -13.38 -12.01
C GLN A 188 -1.64 -12.36 -13.05
N GLU A 189 -2.89 -12.43 -13.50
CA GLU A 189 -3.48 -11.46 -14.43
C GLU A 189 -3.50 -10.04 -13.85
N MET A 190 -3.85 -9.92 -12.56
CA MET A 190 -3.90 -8.66 -11.84
C MET A 190 -2.52 -8.13 -11.45
N LYS A 191 -1.46 -8.93 -11.57
CA LYS A 191 -0.15 -8.69 -10.95
C LYS A 191 -0.30 -8.34 -9.47
N ALA A 192 -1.03 -9.19 -8.74
CA ALA A 192 -1.27 -9.07 -7.32
C ALA A 192 -0.63 -10.24 -6.55
N GLU A 193 -0.14 -10.00 -5.34
CA GLU A 193 0.34 -11.06 -4.45
C GLU A 193 -0.88 -11.74 -3.78
N TYR A 194 -0.98 -13.08 -3.90
CA TYR A 194 -2.12 -13.83 -3.36
C TYR A 194 -1.90 -14.31 -1.92
N TRP A 195 -2.93 -14.16 -1.09
CA TRP A 195 -2.97 -14.64 0.29
C TRP A 195 -4.31 -15.31 0.61
N ALA A 196 -4.27 -16.40 1.37
CA ALA A 196 -5.44 -17.05 1.94
C ALA A 196 -5.44 -16.90 3.46
N VAL A 197 -6.51 -16.35 4.02
CA VAL A 197 -6.59 -15.93 5.43
C VAL A 197 -7.90 -16.36 6.08
N SER A 198 -7.88 -16.46 7.41
CA SER A 198 -9.10 -16.62 8.21
C SER A 198 -9.11 -15.59 9.34
N SER A 199 -10.05 -14.65 9.27
CA SER A 199 -10.27 -13.69 10.37
C SER A 199 -10.88 -14.34 11.60
N LEU A 200 -11.56 -15.50 11.45
CA LEU A 200 -12.13 -16.24 12.57
C LEU A 200 -11.00 -16.86 13.42
N THR A 201 -10.13 -17.64 12.77
CA THR A 201 -9.05 -18.38 13.47
C THR A 201 -7.79 -17.55 13.69
N GLY A 202 -7.62 -16.46 12.92
CA GLY A 202 -6.39 -15.66 12.88
C GLY A 202 -5.35 -16.18 11.88
N GLU A 203 -5.61 -17.30 11.19
CA GLU A 203 -4.66 -17.91 10.25
C GLU A 203 -4.23 -16.91 9.16
N ASN A 204 -2.91 -16.75 9.02
CA ASN A 204 -2.20 -15.89 8.06
C ASN A 204 -2.52 -14.39 8.13
N VAL A 205 -3.37 -13.94 9.05
CA VAL A 205 -3.78 -12.51 9.11
C VAL A 205 -2.59 -11.64 9.49
N ARG A 206 -1.83 -12.04 10.51
CA ARG A 206 -0.70 -11.28 11.01
C ARG A 206 0.42 -11.21 9.97
N GLU A 207 0.79 -12.36 9.42
CA GLU A 207 1.85 -12.52 8.43
C GLU A 207 1.55 -11.71 7.18
N PHE A 208 0.28 -11.73 6.74
CA PHE A 208 -0.20 -10.93 5.61
C PHE A 208 0.01 -9.43 5.84
N PHE A 209 -0.47 -8.86 6.95
CA PHE A 209 -0.31 -7.43 7.18
C PHE A 209 1.14 -7.02 7.47
N PHE A 210 1.97 -7.91 8.00
CA PHE A 210 3.41 -7.66 8.15
C PHE A 210 4.08 -7.57 6.78
N ARG A 211 3.69 -8.47 5.87
CA ARG A 211 4.14 -8.44 4.47
C ARG A 211 3.74 -7.13 3.79
N VAL A 212 2.48 -6.71 3.94
CA VAL A 212 2.00 -5.42 3.41
C VAL A 212 2.81 -4.26 3.99
N ALA A 213 3.04 -4.23 5.31
CA ALA A 213 3.80 -3.17 5.96
C ALA A 213 5.24 -3.08 5.45
N ALA A 214 5.94 -4.21 5.35
CA ALA A 214 7.32 -4.27 4.89
C ALA A 214 7.47 -3.81 3.44
N LEU A 215 6.61 -4.31 2.53
CA LEU A 215 6.70 -3.96 1.11
C LEU A 215 6.33 -2.50 0.84
N THR A 216 5.29 -1.98 1.51
CA THR A 216 4.90 -0.56 1.36
C THR A 216 5.93 0.38 1.95
N PHE A 217 6.56 0.01 3.07
CA PHE A 217 7.71 0.72 3.62
C PHE A 217 8.86 0.76 2.62
N GLU A 218 9.28 -0.39 2.11
CA GLU A 218 10.38 -0.52 1.14
C GLU A 218 10.15 0.36 -0.10
N ALA A 219 8.96 0.25 -0.72
CA ALA A 219 8.58 1.05 -1.88
C ALA A 219 8.61 2.56 -1.57
N THR A 220 8.13 2.95 -0.38
CA THR A 220 8.16 4.35 0.06
C THR A 220 9.59 4.87 0.21
N VAL A 221 10.48 4.10 0.83
CA VAL A 221 11.90 4.49 0.97
C VAL A 221 12.59 4.58 -0.38
N LEU A 222 12.39 3.62 -1.28
CA LEU A 222 12.99 3.64 -2.62
C LEU A 222 12.55 4.87 -3.42
N ALA A 223 11.26 5.18 -3.43
CA ALA A 223 10.72 6.34 -4.13
C ALA A 223 11.30 7.67 -3.61
N GLU A 224 11.57 7.78 -2.30
CA GLU A 224 12.22 8.95 -1.72
C GLU A 224 13.70 9.06 -2.07
N LEU A 225 14.41 7.93 -2.10
CA LEU A 225 15.82 7.90 -2.50
C LEU A 225 16.01 8.34 -3.95
N GLU A 226 15.10 7.93 -4.85
CA GLU A 226 15.11 8.35 -6.26
C GLU A 226 14.84 9.85 -6.42
N LYS A 227 13.84 10.38 -5.71
CA LYS A 227 13.56 11.83 -5.68
C LYS A 227 14.74 12.64 -5.16
N SER A 228 15.43 12.13 -4.13
CA SER A 228 16.60 12.79 -3.54
C SER A 228 17.83 12.75 -4.46
N GLY A 229 18.02 11.66 -5.19
CA GLY A 229 19.06 11.54 -6.21
C GLY A 229 18.85 12.49 -7.39
N ALA A 230 17.61 12.63 -7.86
CA ALA A 230 17.26 13.55 -8.95
C ALA A 230 17.51 15.03 -8.58
N ARG A 231 17.23 15.42 -7.32
CA ARG A 231 17.51 16.78 -6.83
C ARG A 231 19.00 17.11 -6.82
N ARG A 232 19.87 16.15 -6.45
CA ARG A 232 21.33 16.38 -6.42
C ARG A 232 21.97 16.55 -7.80
N ILE A 233 21.38 16.01 -8.85
CA ILE A 233 21.90 16.14 -10.24
C ILE A 233 21.56 17.54 -10.80
N GLY A 234 20.42 18.12 -10.44
CA GLY A 234 20.02 19.47 -10.87
C GLY A 234 20.87 20.62 -10.29
N ASP A 235 21.53 20.39 -9.15
CA ASP A 235 22.37 21.40 -8.48
C ASP A 235 23.82 21.44 -9.01
N VAL A 236 24.19 20.57 -9.96
CA VAL A 236 25.51 20.57 -10.62
C VAL A 236 25.41 21.18 -12.02
N VAL A 237 24.93 22.42 -12.10
CA VAL A 237 25.27 23.32 -13.22
C VAL A 237 26.19 24.40 -12.64
N ARG A 238 27.49 24.09 -12.57
CA ARG A 238 28.52 25.11 -12.38
C ARG A 238 28.55 25.96 -13.65
N ILE A 239 27.82 27.07 -13.64
CA ILE A 239 28.07 28.16 -14.59
C ILE A 239 29.43 28.74 -14.19
N HIS A 240 30.48 28.30 -14.88
CA HIS A 240 31.76 29.00 -14.85
C HIS A 240 31.52 30.39 -15.40
N SER A 241 31.67 31.40 -14.53
CA SER A 241 31.80 32.79 -14.92
C SER A 241 33.15 32.97 -15.62
N ASP A 242 33.15 33.00 -16.95
CA ASP A 242 34.18 33.70 -17.71
C ASP A 242 33.50 34.77 -18.56
N ASP A 243 33.78 36.02 -18.20
CA ASP A 243 33.41 37.23 -18.92
C ASP A 243 34.01 37.22 -20.33
N SER A 244 33.15 37.35 -21.34
CA SER A 244 33.53 38.07 -22.57
C SER A 244 32.29 38.57 -23.33
N ASN A 245 32.04 39.87 -23.15
CA ASN A 245 31.42 40.83 -24.07
C ASN A 245 30.45 40.31 -25.15
N LEU A 246 29.15 40.66 -25.05
CA LEU A 246 28.25 40.68 -26.21
C LEU A 246 27.03 41.64 -26.12
N TYR A 247 27.11 42.73 -25.34
CA TYR A 247 26.08 43.79 -25.39
C TYR A 247 26.67 45.17 -25.66
N LEU A 248 27.12 45.37 -26.90
CA LEU A 248 27.11 46.68 -27.53
C LEU A 248 25.91 46.75 -28.48
N THR A 249 25.11 47.81 -28.29
CA THR A 249 24.09 48.38 -29.18
C THR A 249 22.68 47.73 -29.16
N ALA A 250 21.69 48.42 -28.56
CA ALA A 250 20.80 49.35 -29.29
C ALA A 250 19.49 49.70 -28.51
N ARG A 251 19.41 50.98 -28.10
CA ARG A 251 18.27 51.92 -28.07
C ARG A 251 16.96 51.59 -27.32
N LYS A 252 16.76 52.37 -26.25
CA LYS A 252 15.50 52.62 -25.49
C LYS A 252 14.46 53.38 -26.35
N LYS A 253 13.19 52.93 -26.33
CA LYS A 253 12.00 53.77 -26.57
C LYS A 253 11.19 53.88 -25.28
N LYS A 254 10.83 55.12 -24.88
CA LYS A 254 9.94 55.42 -23.75
C LYS A 254 8.47 55.30 -24.18
N PRO A 255 7.55 54.84 -23.31
CA PRO A 255 6.12 55.07 -23.49
C PRO A 255 5.68 56.36 -22.78
N THR A 256 4.93 57.20 -23.50
CA THR A 256 4.22 58.39 -23.00
C THR A 256 2.80 57.98 -22.57
N CYS A 257 2.38 58.43 -21.38
CA CYS A 257 1.00 58.29 -20.87
C CYS A 257 0.07 59.34 -21.50
N CYS A 258 -1.22 59.00 -21.56
CA CYS A 258 -2.34 59.76 -22.16
C CYS A 258 -2.69 61.07 -21.43
N PRO A 259 -3.37 62.02 -22.13
CA PRO A 259 -4.21 63.03 -21.50
C PRO A 259 -5.59 62.49 -21.10
#